data_AF-A0A6G1RUB1-F1
#
_entry.id   AF-A0A6G1RUB1-F1
#
_cell.length_a   1.000
_cell.length_b   1.000
_cell.length_c   1.000
_cell.angle_alpha   90.00
_cell.angle_beta   90.00
_cell.angle_gamma   90.00
#
_symmetry.space_group_name_H-M   'P 1'
#
loop_
_entity.id
_entity.type
_entity.pdbx_description
1 polymer ?
#
loop_
_entity_poly.entity_id
_entity_poly.type
_entity_poly.pdbx_seq_one_letter_code
_entity_poly.pdbx_strand_id
1 'polypeptide(L)'
;CMMRQVDKVEKFKCTQSTKDCLHAKYNSATCATVVGDDQWGHLQVDATSLYLLFLAQMTASGLRIIFTLDEVAFIQNLVFYIEAAYKVADYGIWERGDKTNQGIPELNASSVGMAKAALEAIDELDLFGAHGGHKSVIHVLPDEVEHCQSILYSMLPRASTSKEIDAGLLSIISYPAFAVEDLNLVNVT
;
A
#
# COMPACT_ATOMS: atom_id res chain seq x y z
N CYS A 1 -7.69 -14.11 2.09
CA CYS A 1 -6.82 -13.76 3.23
C CYS A 1 -7.25 -12.46 3.91
N MET A 2 -7.09 -11.30 3.26
CA MET A 2 -7.29 -9.99 3.88
C MET A 2 -8.72 -9.74 4.39
N MET A 3 -9.76 -10.14 3.65
CA MET A 3 -11.17 -10.01 4.11
C MET A 3 -11.46 -10.76 5.43
N ARG A 4 -10.69 -11.81 5.76
CA ARG A 4 -10.84 -12.51 7.05
C ARG A 4 -10.29 -11.71 8.24
N GLN A 5 -9.61 -10.59 7.96
CA GLN A 5 -9.07 -9.64 8.94
C GLN A 5 -9.76 -8.27 8.82
N VAL A 6 -11.02 -8.23 8.37
CA VAL A 6 -11.78 -6.98 8.23
C VAL A 6 -11.81 -6.15 9.51
N ASP A 7 -11.92 -6.80 10.69
CA ASP A 7 -11.88 -6.13 11.99
C ASP A 7 -10.56 -5.38 12.23
N LYS A 8 -9.44 -5.90 11.71
CA LYS A 8 -8.12 -5.26 11.79
C LYS A 8 -8.09 -4.03 10.89
N VAL A 9 -8.54 -4.16 9.64
CA VAL A 9 -8.61 -3.04 8.68
C VAL A 9 -9.48 -1.90 9.24
N GLU A 10 -10.65 -2.23 9.78
CA GLU A 10 -11.54 -1.26 10.43
C GLU A 10 -10.87 -0.53 11.59
N LYS A 11 -10.19 -1.27 12.47
CA LYS A 11 -9.50 -0.69 13.62
C LYS A 11 -8.30 0.16 13.20
N PHE A 12 -7.56 -0.26 12.18
CA PHE A 12 -6.35 0.42 11.70
C PHE A 12 -6.64 1.84 11.18
N LYS A 13 -7.82 2.07 10.57
CA LYS A 13 -8.24 3.42 10.12
C LYS A 13 -8.13 4.47 11.23
N CYS A 14 -8.38 4.06 12.47
CA CYS A 14 -8.29 4.93 13.64
C CYS A 14 -6.94 4.83 14.35
N THR A 15 -6.38 3.63 14.49
CA THR A 15 -5.23 3.41 15.37
C THR A 15 -3.88 3.58 14.67
N GLN A 16 -3.81 3.29 13.37
CA GLN A 16 -2.57 3.28 12.57
C GLN A 16 -1.42 2.52 13.25
N SER A 17 -1.77 1.51 14.06
CA SER A 17 -0.86 0.77 14.92
C SER A 17 -0.41 -0.52 14.25
N THR A 18 0.86 -0.90 14.45
CA THR A 18 1.40 -2.18 13.97
C THR A 18 0.65 -3.39 14.54
N LYS A 19 -0.03 -3.27 15.68
CA LYS A 19 -0.81 -4.38 16.26
C LYS A 19 -2.14 -4.63 15.55
N ASP A 20 -2.70 -3.55 15.01
CA ASP A 20 -4.01 -3.56 14.36
C ASP A 20 -3.89 -3.70 12.83
N CYS A 21 -2.68 -3.90 12.31
CA CYS A 21 -2.42 -4.01 10.88
C CYS A 21 -2.80 -5.39 10.30
N LEU A 22 -2.94 -5.47 8.98
CA LEU A 22 -3.04 -6.74 8.26
C LEU A 22 -1.79 -7.58 8.46
N HIS A 23 -1.96 -8.89 8.60
CA HIS A 23 -0.83 -9.82 8.53
C HIS A 23 -0.17 -9.79 7.15
N ALA A 24 1.16 -9.79 7.13
CA ALA A 24 1.95 -9.93 5.90
C ALA A 24 1.91 -11.36 5.30
N LYS A 25 1.66 -12.39 6.11
CA LYS A 25 1.83 -13.80 5.71
C LYS A 25 0.61 -14.63 6.04
N TYR A 26 0.27 -15.53 5.12
CA TYR A 26 -0.89 -16.39 5.23
C TYR A 26 -0.55 -17.81 4.81
N ASN A 27 -1.30 -18.76 5.37
CA ASN A 27 -1.26 -20.13 4.91
C ASN A 27 -1.89 -20.20 3.51
N SER A 28 -1.17 -20.77 2.54
CA SER A 28 -1.62 -20.81 1.14
C SER A 28 -2.86 -21.68 0.91
N ALA A 29 -3.06 -22.72 1.71
CA ALA A 29 -4.20 -23.62 1.59
C ALA A 29 -5.45 -23.08 2.32
N THR A 30 -5.27 -22.50 3.51
CA THR A 30 -6.40 -22.12 4.37
C THR A 30 -6.66 -20.62 4.41
N CYS A 31 -5.76 -19.79 3.87
CA CYS A 31 -5.80 -18.34 3.97
C CYS A 31 -5.83 -17.80 5.42
N ALA A 32 -5.44 -18.63 6.40
CA ALA A 32 -5.35 -18.25 7.81
C ALA A 32 -4.01 -17.57 8.13
N THR A 33 -3.96 -16.86 9.26
CA THR A 33 -2.69 -16.33 9.81
C THR A 33 -1.76 -17.49 10.19
N VAL A 34 -0.45 -17.28 10.04
CA VAL A 34 0.57 -18.33 10.28
C VAL A 34 1.41 -18.09 11.53
N VAL A 35 1.39 -16.86 12.04
CA VAL A 35 2.09 -16.40 13.25
C VAL A 35 1.17 -15.43 14.00
N GLY A 36 1.49 -15.08 15.24
CA GLY A 36 0.75 -14.10 16.04
C GLY A 36 1.11 -12.65 15.70
N ASP A 37 0.27 -11.70 16.14
CA ASP A 37 0.38 -10.26 15.81
C ASP A 37 1.73 -9.61 16.17
N ASP A 38 2.40 -10.08 17.24
CA ASP A 38 3.68 -9.54 17.69
C ASP A 38 4.89 -10.39 17.23
N GLN A 39 4.68 -11.37 16.35
CA GLN A 39 5.72 -12.34 15.95
C GLN A 39 6.36 -12.03 14.59
N TRP A 40 5.88 -11.00 13.88
CA TRP A 40 6.42 -10.59 12.59
C TRP A 40 6.24 -9.10 12.34
N GLY A 41 7.06 -8.53 11.47
CA GLY A 41 6.89 -7.17 10.96
C GLY A 41 5.70 -7.08 9.99
N HIS A 42 4.47 -7.19 10.52
CA HIS A 42 3.26 -7.38 9.71
C HIS A 42 2.81 -6.15 8.92
N LEU A 43 3.03 -4.94 9.43
CA LEU A 43 2.60 -3.72 8.76
C LEU A 43 3.46 -3.52 7.49
N GLN A 44 2.92 -3.92 6.35
CA GLN A 44 3.52 -3.89 5.01
C GLN A 44 2.61 -3.05 4.10
N VAL A 45 2.85 -1.73 4.09
CA VAL A 45 1.99 -0.79 3.34
C VAL A 45 2.21 -0.95 1.84
N ASP A 46 3.45 -1.18 1.43
CA ASP A 46 3.83 -1.50 0.05
C ASP A 46 3.10 -2.72 -0.52
N ALA A 47 3.01 -3.83 0.21
CA ALA A 47 2.37 -5.06 -0.26
C ALA A 47 0.85 -4.87 -0.49
N THR A 48 0.20 -4.13 0.41
CA THR A 48 -1.23 -3.80 0.28
C THR A 48 -1.45 -2.84 -0.89
N SER A 49 -0.56 -1.85 -1.04
CA SER A 49 -0.61 -0.88 -2.14
C SER A 49 -0.36 -1.54 -3.50
N LEU A 50 0.60 -2.46 -3.57
CA LEU A 50 0.90 -3.23 -4.78
C LEU A 50 -0.33 -4.05 -5.24
N TYR A 51 -1.05 -4.66 -4.29
CA TYR A 51 -2.30 -5.35 -4.59
C TYR A 51 -3.34 -4.41 -5.19
N LEU A 52 -3.53 -3.21 -4.60
CA LEU A 52 -4.48 -2.22 -5.11
C LEU A 52 -4.08 -1.68 -6.49
N LEU A 53 -2.79 -1.40 -6.70
CA LEU A 53 -2.25 -0.95 -7.98
C LEU A 53 -2.56 -1.97 -9.10
N PHE A 54 -2.26 -3.25 -8.87
CA PHE A 54 -2.56 -4.27 -9.86
C PHE A 54 -4.05 -4.53 -10.02
N LEU A 55 -4.83 -4.49 -8.93
CA LEU A 55 -6.29 -4.58 -9.01
C LEU A 55 -6.83 -3.49 -9.94
N ALA A 56 -6.36 -2.25 -9.78
CA ALA A 56 -6.75 -1.12 -10.58
C ALA A 56 -6.38 -1.33 -12.06
N GLN A 57 -5.11 -1.64 -12.35
CA GLN A 57 -4.61 -1.87 -13.70
C GLN A 57 -5.33 -3.02 -14.42
N MET A 58 -5.55 -4.13 -13.72
CA MET A 58 -6.25 -5.28 -14.30
C MET A 58 -7.73 -4.97 -14.56
N THR A 59 -8.39 -4.28 -13.64
CA THR A 59 -9.79 -3.85 -13.84
C THR A 59 -9.90 -2.87 -15.02
N ALA A 60 -9.00 -1.89 -15.10
CA ALA A 60 -8.92 -0.94 -16.21
C ALA A 60 -8.64 -1.63 -17.57
N SER A 61 -7.92 -2.75 -17.56
CA SER A 61 -7.72 -3.60 -18.75
C SER A 61 -8.94 -4.45 -19.15
N GLY A 62 -10.03 -4.40 -18.38
CA GLY A 62 -11.28 -5.11 -18.63
C GLY A 62 -11.42 -6.46 -17.92
N LEU A 63 -10.48 -6.81 -17.02
CA LEU A 63 -10.62 -8.02 -16.20
C LEU A 63 -11.59 -7.80 -15.05
N ARG A 64 -12.60 -8.67 -14.93
CA ARG A 64 -13.53 -8.64 -13.81
C ARG A 64 -12.97 -9.45 -12.64
N ILE A 65 -12.51 -8.75 -11.61
CA ILE A 65 -11.93 -9.35 -10.39
C ILE A 65 -12.87 -9.23 -9.20
N ILE A 66 -13.62 -8.14 -9.10
CA ILE A 66 -14.55 -7.85 -8.00
C ILE A 66 -15.98 -8.11 -8.48
N PHE A 67 -16.79 -8.77 -7.64
CA PHE A 67 -18.10 -9.28 -8.05
C PHE A 67 -19.25 -8.83 -7.15
N THR A 68 -18.96 -8.39 -5.92
CA THR A 68 -19.95 -8.03 -4.91
C THR A 68 -19.68 -6.65 -4.32
N LEU A 69 -20.74 -5.99 -3.81
CA LEU A 69 -20.58 -4.69 -3.15
C LEU A 69 -19.82 -4.79 -1.82
N ASP A 70 -19.86 -5.95 -1.16
CA ASP A 70 -19.07 -6.19 0.06
C ASP A 70 -17.57 -6.21 -0.25
N GLU A 71 -17.17 -6.79 -1.38
CA GLU A 71 -15.79 -6.71 -1.86
C GLU A 71 -15.42 -5.28 -2.25
N VAL A 72 -16.29 -4.53 -2.94
CA VAL A 72 -16.04 -3.10 -3.22
C VAL A 72 -15.81 -2.31 -1.94
N ALA A 73 -16.68 -2.48 -0.93
CA ALA A 73 -16.53 -1.81 0.35
C ALA A 73 -15.23 -2.21 1.06
N PHE A 74 -14.82 -3.47 0.94
CA PHE A 74 -13.53 -3.92 1.45
C PHE A 74 -12.35 -3.26 0.72
N ILE A 75 -12.40 -3.09 -0.60
CA ILE A 75 -11.37 -2.38 -1.37
C ILE A 75 -11.32 -0.90 -0.97
N GLN A 76 -12.47 -0.23 -0.83
CA GLN A 76 -12.51 1.15 -0.32
C GLN A 76 -11.88 1.26 1.08
N ASN A 77 -12.09 0.27 1.94
CA ASN A 77 -11.42 0.21 3.24
C ASN A 77 -9.90 0.00 3.15
N LEU A 78 -9.41 -0.73 2.14
CA LEU A 78 -7.97 -0.83 1.88
C LEU A 78 -7.39 0.49 1.36
N VAL A 79 -8.16 1.30 0.63
CA VAL A 79 -7.75 2.67 0.27
C VAL A 79 -7.53 3.51 1.52
N PHE A 80 -8.50 3.53 2.45
CA PHE A 80 -8.34 4.22 3.74
C PHE A 80 -7.18 3.64 4.58
N TYR A 81 -6.83 2.38 4.38
CA TYR A 81 -5.71 1.74 5.05
C TYR A 81 -4.35 2.26 4.56
N ILE A 82 -4.23 2.59 3.26
CA ILE A 82 -2.97 3.05 2.65
C ILE A 82 -2.87 4.57 2.50
N GLU A 83 -3.97 5.33 2.59
CA GLU A 83 -3.97 6.79 2.39
C GLU A 83 -3.01 7.54 3.33
N ALA A 84 -2.83 7.03 4.56
CA ALA A 84 -1.93 7.60 5.54
C ALA A 84 -0.44 7.19 5.37
N ALA A 85 -0.06 6.57 4.25
CA ALA A 85 1.28 6.01 4.03
C ALA A 85 2.43 7.03 4.26
N TYR A 86 2.21 8.31 3.95
CA TYR A 86 3.20 9.39 4.13
C TYR A 86 3.57 9.67 5.60
N LYS A 87 2.77 9.19 6.57
CA LYS A 87 3.01 9.39 8.01
C LYS A 87 3.03 8.10 8.83
N VAL A 88 2.62 6.98 8.23
CA VAL A 88 2.60 5.68 8.90
C VAL A 88 3.94 4.98 8.68
N ALA A 89 4.69 4.80 9.76
CA ALA A 89 5.90 4.00 9.76
C ALA A 89 5.56 2.51 9.64
N ASP A 90 6.25 1.80 8.76
CA ASP A 90 6.00 0.39 8.45
C ASP A 90 7.30 -0.43 8.45
N TYR A 91 7.19 -1.72 8.14
CA TYR A 91 8.35 -2.61 8.09
C TYR A 91 9.04 -2.62 6.70
N GLY A 92 8.38 -2.04 5.68
CA GLY A 92 8.83 -1.95 4.30
C GLY A 92 9.10 -3.31 3.64
N ILE A 93 9.46 -3.29 2.37
CA ILE A 93 9.57 -4.47 1.48
C ILE A 93 10.49 -5.58 2.00
N TRP A 94 11.45 -5.23 2.84
CA TRP A 94 12.39 -6.18 3.43
C TRP A 94 11.92 -6.78 4.76
N GLU A 95 10.75 -6.37 5.25
CA GLU A 95 10.12 -6.82 6.49
C GLU A 95 10.96 -6.51 7.75
N ARG A 96 11.78 -5.45 7.72
CA ARG A 96 12.73 -5.11 8.79
C ARG A 96 12.39 -3.86 9.61
N GLY A 97 11.66 -2.93 9.03
CA GLY A 97 11.51 -1.59 9.59
C GLY A 97 12.81 -0.82 9.41
N ASP A 98 13.50 -0.51 10.50
CA ASP A 98 14.78 0.20 10.48
C ASP A 98 15.95 -0.64 9.96
N LYS A 99 17.10 -0.01 9.70
CA LYS A 99 18.32 -0.67 9.21
C LYS A 99 18.88 -1.69 10.20
N THR A 100 18.69 -1.49 11.51
CA THR A 100 19.23 -2.40 12.54
C THR A 100 18.37 -3.65 12.76
N ASN A 101 17.18 -3.70 12.16
CA ASN A 101 16.26 -4.83 12.20
C ASN A 101 15.88 -5.21 13.65
N GLN A 102 15.60 -4.21 14.47
CA GLN A 102 15.19 -4.40 15.88
C GLN A 102 13.68 -4.35 16.07
N GLY A 103 12.92 -4.50 14.97
CA GLY A 103 11.46 -4.45 14.99
C GLY A 103 10.88 -3.03 15.07
N ILE A 104 11.70 -2.01 14.81
CA ILE A 104 11.30 -0.60 14.85
C ILE A 104 10.80 -0.21 13.46
N PRO A 105 9.51 0.10 13.27
CA PRO A 105 9.02 0.56 11.98
C PRO A 105 9.58 1.95 11.66
N GLU A 106 9.81 2.20 10.37
CA GLU A 106 10.23 3.51 9.85
C GLU A 106 9.38 3.88 8.65
N LEU A 107 9.35 5.15 8.30
CA LEU A 107 8.77 5.57 7.04
C LEU A 107 9.67 5.08 5.90
N ASN A 108 9.18 4.16 5.07
CA ASN A 108 9.91 3.60 3.94
C ASN A 108 9.43 4.25 2.62
N ALA A 109 10.36 4.80 1.85
CA ALA A 109 10.05 5.46 0.58
C ALA A 109 9.38 4.52 -0.42
N SER A 110 9.78 3.23 -0.46
CA SER A 110 9.12 2.20 -1.28
C SER A 110 7.63 2.06 -0.95
N SER A 111 7.26 2.13 0.33
CA SER A 111 5.87 2.06 0.77
C SER A 111 5.09 3.31 0.41
N VAL A 112 5.67 4.49 0.62
CA VAL A 112 5.05 5.78 0.25
C VAL A 112 4.83 5.87 -1.26
N GLY A 113 5.84 5.53 -2.07
CA GLY A 113 5.72 5.58 -3.53
C GLY A 113 4.75 4.55 -4.09
N MET A 114 4.73 3.33 -3.54
CA MET A 114 3.75 2.32 -3.98
C MET A 114 2.32 2.74 -3.60
N ALA A 115 2.13 3.32 -2.41
CA ALA A 115 0.84 3.86 -1.99
C ALA A 115 0.37 5.00 -2.89
N LYS A 116 1.24 5.97 -3.19
CA LYS A 116 0.96 7.06 -4.16
C LYS A 116 0.42 6.50 -5.47
N ALA A 117 1.17 5.60 -6.11
CA ALA A 117 0.78 5.03 -7.40
C ALA A 117 -0.53 4.23 -7.32
N ALA A 118 -0.75 3.49 -6.24
CA ALA A 118 -1.99 2.73 -6.03
C ALA A 118 -3.20 3.65 -5.86
N LEU A 119 -3.05 4.72 -5.09
CA LEU A 119 -4.07 5.75 -4.87
C LEU A 119 -4.42 6.46 -6.19
N GLU A 120 -3.41 6.88 -6.96
CA GLU A 120 -3.60 7.49 -8.29
C GLU A 120 -4.30 6.54 -9.28
N ALA A 121 -3.93 5.26 -9.28
CA ALA A 121 -4.47 4.29 -10.23
C ALA A 121 -5.91 3.86 -9.93
N ILE A 122 -6.30 3.82 -8.66
CA ILE A 122 -7.61 3.31 -8.23
C ILE A 122 -8.68 4.40 -8.09
N ASP A 123 -8.28 5.68 -8.06
CA ASP A 123 -9.23 6.77 -7.93
C ASP A 123 -10.22 6.82 -9.10
N GLU A 124 -11.48 7.09 -8.76
CA GLU A 124 -12.64 7.09 -9.67
C GLU A 124 -12.84 5.80 -10.48
N LEU A 125 -12.16 4.70 -10.12
CA LEU A 125 -12.26 3.44 -10.84
C LEU A 125 -13.52 2.67 -10.43
N ASP A 126 -14.33 2.27 -11.42
CA ASP A 126 -15.43 1.34 -11.22
C ASP A 126 -14.93 -0.12 -11.21
N LEU A 127 -14.97 -0.77 -10.04
CA LEU A 127 -14.48 -2.14 -9.86
C LEU A 127 -15.32 -3.21 -10.57
N PHE A 128 -16.51 -2.87 -11.05
CA PHE A 128 -17.30 -3.75 -11.93
C PHE A 128 -17.08 -3.46 -13.42
N GLY A 129 -16.18 -2.51 -13.75
CA GLY A 129 -15.90 -2.08 -15.11
C GLY A 129 -17.12 -1.45 -15.78
N ALA A 130 -17.31 -1.74 -17.08
CA ALA A 130 -18.41 -1.17 -17.88
C ALA A 130 -19.83 -1.53 -17.41
N HIS A 131 -19.98 -2.45 -16.47
CA HIS A 131 -21.27 -2.92 -15.94
C HIS A 131 -21.58 -2.38 -14.54
N GLY A 132 -20.72 -1.53 -13.99
CA GLY A 132 -20.91 -0.98 -12.66
C GLY A 132 -21.80 0.25 -12.63
N GLY A 133 -21.77 0.92 -11.49
CA GLY A 133 -22.45 2.18 -11.25
C GLY A 133 -21.88 2.88 -10.03
N HIS A 134 -22.50 3.97 -9.58
CA HIS A 134 -21.96 4.81 -8.50
C HIS A 134 -21.60 4.09 -7.19
N LYS A 135 -22.14 2.89 -6.93
CA LYS A 135 -21.85 2.09 -5.73
C LYS A 135 -20.58 1.23 -5.85
N SER A 136 -20.03 1.04 -7.05
CA SER A 136 -18.83 0.24 -7.32
C SER A 136 -17.60 1.09 -7.66
N VAL A 137 -17.74 2.42 -7.60
CA VAL A 137 -16.65 3.38 -7.81
C VAL A 137 -15.87 3.55 -6.51
N ILE A 138 -14.54 3.51 -6.61
CA ILE A 138 -13.62 3.81 -5.52
C ILE A 138 -13.27 5.29 -5.54
N HIS A 139 -13.12 5.87 -4.35
CA HIS A 139 -12.78 7.28 -4.18
C HIS A 139 -11.53 7.43 -3.32
N VAL A 140 -10.63 8.30 -3.77
CA VAL A 140 -9.41 8.70 -3.07
C VAL A 140 -9.47 10.21 -2.80
N LEU A 141 -8.91 10.64 -1.67
CA LEU A 141 -8.73 12.06 -1.37
C LEU A 141 -7.46 12.58 -2.06
N PRO A 142 -7.54 13.59 -2.94
CA PRO A 142 -6.37 14.11 -3.67
C PRO A 142 -5.25 14.62 -2.74
N ASP A 143 -5.61 15.19 -1.59
CA ASP A 143 -4.64 15.70 -0.60
C ASP A 143 -3.69 14.60 -0.11
N GLU A 144 -4.16 13.35 0.03
CA GLU A 144 -3.33 12.24 0.51
C GLU A 144 -2.29 11.81 -0.55
N VAL A 145 -2.62 11.93 -1.84
CA VAL A 145 -1.69 11.71 -2.96
C VAL A 145 -0.59 12.78 -2.95
N GLU A 146 -0.97 14.05 -2.80
CA GLU A 146 -0.03 15.17 -2.73
C GLU A 146 0.89 15.10 -1.50
N HIS A 147 0.36 14.64 -0.35
CA HIS A 147 1.19 14.37 0.82
C HIS A 147 2.20 13.25 0.58
N CYS A 148 1.80 12.14 -0.06
CA CYS A 148 2.73 11.07 -0.45
C CYS A 148 3.80 11.59 -1.41
N GLN A 149 3.41 12.40 -2.39
CA GLN A 149 4.34 13.04 -3.32
C GLN A 149 5.36 13.91 -2.60
N SER A 150 4.91 14.87 -1.78
CA SER A 150 5.81 15.78 -1.07
C SER A 150 6.80 15.04 -0.17
N ILE A 151 6.34 14.02 0.55
CA ILE A 151 7.20 13.20 1.41
C ILE A 151 8.19 12.40 0.58
N LEU A 152 7.74 11.76 -0.51
CA LEU A 152 8.61 10.96 -1.37
C LEU A 152 9.75 11.79 -1.96
N TYR A 153 9.47 12.99 -2.45
CA TYR A 153 10.48 13.93 -2.95
C TYR A 153 11.48 14.35 -1.88
N SER A 154 11.05 14.47 -0.62
CA SER A 154 11.94 14.83 0.50
C SER A 154 12.83 13.67 0.96
N MET A 155 12.40 12.43 0.74
CA MET A 155 13.12 11.23 1.19
C MET A 155 14.16 10.75 0.17
N LEU A 156 13.82 10.78 -1.12
CA LEU A 156 14.68 10.24 -2.16
C LEU A 156 16.00 11.02 -2.28
N PRO A 157 17.12 10.35 -2.60
CA PRO A 157 17.22 8.94 -3.04
C PRO A 157 17.31 7.93 -1.88
N ARG A 158 17.10 8.33 -0.63
CA ARG A 158 17.19 7.40 0.51
C ARG A 158 15.91 6.60 0.69
N ALA A 159 16.06 5.36 1.15
CA ALA A 159 14.94 4.47 1.41
C ALA A 159 14.21 4.77 2.73
N SER A 160 14.92 5.24 3.75
CA SER A 160 14.34 5.69 5.03
C SER A 160 15.34 6.57 5.79
N THR A 161 14.99 7.01 7.01
CA THR A 161 15.89 7.76 7.89
C THR A 161 17.18 7.01 8.23
N SER A 162 17.11 5.69 8.44
CA SER A 162 18.27 4.86 8.78
C SER A 162 18.90 4.16 7.57
N LYS A 163 18.14 3.92 6.50
CA LYS A 163 18.60 3.27 5.27
C LYS A 163 19.17 4.29 4.28
N GLU A 164 20.15 3.87 3.50
CA GLU A 164 20.66 4.69 2.40
C GLU A 164 19.83 4.41 1.14
N ILE A 165 20.44 4.47 -0.04
CA ILE A 165 19.84 3.98 -1.28
C ILE A 165 19.65 2.46 -1.15
N ASP A 166 18.52 1.98 -1.62
CA ASP A 166 18.12 0.58 -1.52
C ASP A 166 17.42 0.10 -2.79
N ALA A 167 17.57 -1.18 -3.13
CA ALA A 167 16.98 -1.75 -4.35
C ALA A 167 15.44 -1.73 -4.36
N GLY A 168 14.79 -1.64 -3.20
CA GLY A 168 13.34 -1.48 -3.10
C GLY A 168 12.82 -0.21 -3.78
N LEU A 169 13.66 0.82 -3.92
CA LEU A 169 13.32 2.06 -4.62
C LEU A 169 13.07 1.86 -6.12
N LEU A 170 13.64 0.81 -6.72
CA LEU A 170 13.37 0.46 -8.12
C LEU A 170 11.87 0.22 -8.38
N SER A 171 11.14 -0.30 -7.39
CA SER A 171 9.71 -0.57 -7.51
C SER A 171 8.86 0.70 -7.66
N ILE A 172 9.40 1.87 -7.26
CA ILE A 172 8.69 3.15 -7.29
C ILE A 172 9.22 4.14 -8.32
N ILE A 173 10.50 4.08 -8.69
CA ILE A 173 11.04 4.89 -9.80
C ILE A 173 10.82 4.23 -11.17
N SER A 174 10.47 2.95 -11.18
CA SER A 174 10.23 2.16 -12.39
C SER A 174 9.03 1.22 -12.21
N TYR A 175 8.98 0.13 -12.98
CA TYR A 175 7.92 -0.86 -12.85
C TYR A 175 7.93 -1.50 -11.44
N PRO A 176 6.77 -1.62 -10.78
CA PRO A 176 5.43 -1.40 -11.33
C PRO A 176 4.84 0.00 -11.13
N ALA A 177 5.37 0.82 -10.22
CA ALA A 177 4.62 1.97 -9.73
C ALA A 177 4.82 3.24 -10.56
N PHE A 178 6.02 3.50 -11.09
CA PHE A 178 6.37 4.76 -11.77
C PHE A 178 5.91 6.02 -11.00
N ALA A 179 6.03 5.99 -9.68
CA ALA A 179 5.46 6.99 -8.76
C ALA A 179 6.22 8.33 -8.75
N VAL A 180 7.46 8.35 -9.28
CA VAL A 180 8.34 9.53 -9.28
C VAL A 180 8.42 10.14 -10.68
N GLU A 181 7.99 11.39 -10.80
CA GLU A 181 7.89 12.10 -12.08
C GLU A 181 9.16 12.87 -12.46
N ASP A 182 9.94 13.35 -11.47
CA ASP A 182 11.19 14.08 -11.72
C ASP A 182 12.30 13.13 -12.19
N LEU A 183 12.63 13.21 -13.47
CA LEU A 183 13.70 12.42 -14.09
C LEU A 183 15.08 12.64 -13.46
N ASN A 184 15.36 13.82 -12.90
CA ASN A 184 16.62 14.04 -12.19
C ASN A 184 16.64 13.21 -10.91
N LEU A 185 15.53 13.19 -10.18
CA LEU A 185 15.38 12.39 -8.96
C LEU A 185 15.45 10.88 -9.27
N VAL A 186 14.83 10.45 -10.37
CA VAL A 186 14.93 9.07 -10.88
C VAL A 186 16.37 8.71 -11.23
N ASN A 187 17.12 9.59 -11.88
CA ASN A 187 18.50 9.31 -12.30
C ASN A 187 19.51 9.26 -11.15
N VAL A 188 19.24 9.94 -10.03
CA VAL A 188 20.10 9.94 -8.83
C VAL A 188 19.71 8.87 -7.81
N THR A 189 18.56 8.22 -7.99
CA THR A 189 18.07 7.12 -7.16
C THR A 189 18.53 5.78 -7.73
#